data_AF-A0A527HDM0-F1
#
_entry.id   AF-A0A527HDM0-F1
#
_cell.length_a   1.000
_cell.length_b   1.000
_cell.length_c   1.000
_cell.angle_alpha   90.00
_cell.angle_beta   90.00
_cell.angle_gamma   90.00
#
_symmetry.space_group_name_H-M   'P 1'
#
loop_
_entity.id
_entity.type
_entity.pdbx_description
1 polymer ?
#
loop_
_entity_poly.entity_id
_entity_poly.type
_entity_poly.pdbx_seq_one_letter_code
_entity_poly.pdbx_strand_id
1 'polypeptide(L)'
;MTFVDTNVLLDLVTDDPNWAGWSIAQLEAASLDGPLLINDAVYAELAVRYIRIEDLEAFLDAAGLEMAPMPRAALFLAGKVFTQYRRSGGS
;
A
#
# COMPACT_ATOMS: atom_id res chain seq x y z
N MET A 1 -5.86 13.04 -2.34
CA MET A 1 -6.06 11.58 -2.38
C MET A 1 -4.80 10.94 -2.93
N THR A 2 -4.18 10.07 -2.15
CA THR A 2 -2.88 9.46 -2.47
C THR A 2 -2.99 7.95 -2.32
N PHE A 3 -2.54 7.20 -3.31
CA PHE A 3 -2.45 5.74 -3.20
C PHE A 3 -1.10 5.37 -2.57
N VAL A 4 -1.14 4.54 -1.53
CA VAL A 4 0.05 4.13 -0.76
C VAL A 4 0.41 2.69 -1.11
N ASP A 5 1.67 2.49 -1.47
CA ASP A 5 2.21 1.17 -1.80
C ASP A 5 2.70 0.44 -0.54
N THR A 6 2.78 -0.89 -0.61
CA THR A 6 3.12 -1.76 0.51
C THR A 6 4.47 -1.43 1.11
N ASN A 7 5.47 -1.06 0.30
CA ASN A 7 6.82 -0.77 0.79
C ASN A 7 6.85 0.38 1.80
N VAL A 8 6.14 1.48 1.53
CA VAL A 8 6.03 2.63 2.44
C VAL A 8 5.44 2.19 3.78
N LEU A 9 4.43 1.32 3.76
CA LEU A 9 3.77 0.81 4.97
C LEU A 9 4.65 -0.21 5.70
N LEU A 10 5.41 -1.03 4.97
CA LEU A 10 6.35 -1.97 5.56
C LEU A 10 7.46 -1.25 6.32
N ASP A 11 7.93 -0.10 5.85
CA ASP A 11 8.94 0.69 6.57
C ASP A 11 8.47 1.03 7.99
N LEU A 12 7.18 1.35 8.16
CA LEU A 12 6.57 1.61 9.47
C LEU A 12 6.40 0.32 10.27
N VAL A 13 5.88 -0.74 9.65
CA VAL A 13 5.62 -2.02 10.33
C VAL A 13 6.90 -2.68 10.83
N THR A 14 8.02 -2.52 10.11
CA THR A 14 9.31 -3.08 10.49
C THR A 14 10.22 -2.13 11.24
N ASP A 15 9.78 -0.89 11.49
CA ASP A 15 10.61 0.19 12.04
C ASP A 15 11.95 0.30 11.29
N ASP A 16 11.89 0.40 9.96
CA ASP A 16 13.09 0.42 9.12
C ASP A 16 13.95 1.64 9.47
N PRO A 17 15.21 1.45 9.89
CA PRO A 17 16.04 2.54 10.42
C PRO A 17 16.44 3.58 9.37
N ASN A 18 16.31 3.26 8.08
CA ASN A 18 16.64 4.17 6.98
C ASN A 18 15.39 4.85 6.41
N TRP A 19 14.27 4.13 6.37
CA TRP A 19 13.09 4.56 5.61
C TRP A 19 11.90 4.96 6.46
N ALA A 20 11.74 4.45 7.68
CA ALA A 20 10.55 4.72 8.49
C ALA A 20 10.30 6.23 8.69
N GLY A 21 11.35 7.00 9.00
CA GLY A 21 11.23 8.45 9.17
C GLY A 21 10.81 9.19 7.90
N TRP A 22 11.30 8.76 6.74
CA TRP A 22 10.91 9.34 5.45
C TRP A 22 9.46 8.98 5.12
N SER A 23 9.10 7.70 5.26
CA SER A 23 7.75 7.19 4.98
C SER A 23 6.70 7.85 5.87
N ILE A 24 6.96 8.04 7.16
CA ILE A 24 6.10 8.80 8.07
C ILE A 24 5.90 10.23 7.57
N ALA A 25 6.98 10.96 7.27
CA ALA A 25 6.88 12.34 6.80
C ALA A 25 6.07 12.47 5.50
N GLN A 26 6.20 11.50 4.59
CA GLN A 26 5.44 11.49 3.35
C GLN A 26 3.95 11.18 3.57
N LEU A 27 3.63 10.24 4.47
CA LEU A 27 2.24 9.91 4.82
C LEU A 27 1.56 11.09 5.51
N GLU A 28 2.24 11.75 6.46
CA GLU A 28 1.76 12.96 7.11
C GLU A 28 1.47 14.06 6.08
N ALA A 29 2.44 14.38 5.22
CA ALA A 29 2.26 15.38 4.18
C ALA A 29 1.09 15.04 3.23
N ALA A 30 0.99 13.79 2.78
CA ALA A 30 -0.07 13.35 1.88
C ALA A 30 -1.46 13.37 2.55
N SER A 31 -1.54 13.10 3.86
CA SER A 31 -2.79 13.14 4.62
C SER A 31 -3.38 14.55 4.71
N LEU A 32 -2.54 15.60 4.64
CA LEU A 32 -3.00 16.99 4.61
C LEU A 32 -3.72 17.33 3.29
N ASP A 33 -3.37 16.64 2.20
CA ASP A 33 -3.93 16.86 0.86
C ASP A 33 -5.13 15.94 0.54
N GLY A 34 -5.51 15.06 1.47
CA GLY A 34 -6.70 14.21 1.40
C GLY A 34 -6.44 12.76 1.79
N PRO A 35 -7.39 11.85 1.51
CA PRO A 35 -7.34 10.49 2.03
C PRO A 35 -6.18 9.68 1.46
N LEU A 36 -5.64 8.81 2.31
CA LEU A 36 -4.62 7.83 1.96
C LEU A 36 -5.31 6.50 1.65
N LEU A 37 -5.05 5.96 0.46
CA LEU A 37 -5.76 4.77 -0.01
C LEU A 37 -4.81 3.58 -0.15
N ILE A 38 -5.32 2.41 0.19
CA ILE A 38 -4.73 1.12 -0.17
C ILE A 38 -5.75 0.28 -0.95
N ASN A 39 -5.30 -0.78 -1.60
CA ASN A 39 -6.19 -1.70 -2.31
C ASN A 39 -6.07 -3.13 -1.79
N ASP A 40 -6.85 -4.04 -2.39
CA ASP A 40 -6.88 -5.46 -2.02
C ASP A 40 -5.49 -6.13 -2.11
N ALA A 41 -4.62 -5.71 -3.02
CA ALA A 41 -3.28 -6.27 -3.17
C ALA A 41 -2.35 -5.81 -2.04
N VAL A 42 -2.33 -4.50 -1.76
CA VAL A 42 -1.53 -3.92 -0.65
C VAL A 42 -1.96 -4.50 0.69
N TYR A 43 -3.27 -4.62 0.92
CA TYR A 43 -3.82 -5.26 2.11
C TYR A 43 -3.31 -6.71 2.25
N ALA A 44 -3.39 -7.50 1.17
CA ALA A 44 -2.96 -8.89 1.18
C ALA A 44 -1.46 -9.05 1.45
N GLU A 45 -0.62 -8.16 0.92
CA GLU A 45 0.82 -8.18 1.17
C GLU A 45 1.15 -7.82 2.62
N LEU A 46 0.48 -6.79 3.18
CA LEU A 46 0.65 -6.41 4.58
C LEU A 46 0.22 -7.52 5.53
N ALA A 47 -0.89 -8.22 5.24
CA ALA A 47 -1.42 -9.28 6.09
C ALA A 47 -0.41 -10.39 6.39
N VAL A 48 0.57 -10.65 5.51
CA VAL A 48 1.63 -11.64 5.73
C VAL A 48 2.46 -11.34 6.99
N ARG A 49 2.52 -10.08 7.44
CA ARG A 49 3.26 -9.66 8.64
C ARG A 49 2.47 -9.83 9.94
N TYR A 50 1.15 -10.05 9.86
CA TYR A 50 0.28 -10.10 11.02
C TYR A 50 -0.23 -11.51 11.27
N ILE A 51 -0.27 -11.92 12.53
CA ILE A 51 -0.83 -13.22 12.92
C ILE A 51 -2.36 -13.14 12.95
N ARG A 52 -2.89 -11.96 13.27
CA ARG A 52 -4.30 -11.71 13.49
C ARG A 52 -4.79 -10.60 12.56
N ILE A 53 -6.00 -10.77 12.03
CA ILE A 53 -6.63 -9.73 11.21
C ILE A 53 -6.88 -8.46 12.03
N GLU A 54 -7.22 -8.58 13.31
CA GLU A 54 -7.51 -7.41 14.15
C GLU A 54 -6.29 -6.50 14.36
N ASP A 55 -5.08 -7.06 14.37
CA ASP A 55 -3.85 -6.29 14.52
C ASP A 55 -3.55 -5.49 13.22
N LEU A 56 -3.86 -6.07 12.05
CA LEU A 56 -3.76 -5.37 10.77
C LEU A 56 -4.82 -4.26 10.67
N GLU A 57 -6.08 -4.56 10.96
CA GLU A 57 -7.16 -3.55 10.92
C GLU A 57 -6.84 -2.38 11.87
N ALA A 58 -6.37 -2.66 13.09
CA ALA A 58 -5.97 -1.62 14.03
C ALA A 58 -4.82 -0.75 13.49
N PHE A 59 -3.86 -1.34 12.77
CA PHE A 59 -2.79 -0.57 12.10
C PHE A 59 -3.35 0.33 10.99
N LEU A 60 -4.24 -0.19 10.14
CA LEU A 60 -4.84 0.59 9.05
C LEU A 60 -5.67 1.76 9.59
N ASP A 61 -6.46 1.52 10.63
CA ASP A 61 -7.25 2.53 11.32
C ASP A 61 -6.35 3.61 11.95
N ALA A 62 -5.28 3.19 12.64
CA ALA A 62 -4.35 4.12 13.27
C ALA A 62 -3.57 4.97 12.24
N ALA A 63 -3.28 4.40 11.07
CA ALA A 63 -2.63 5.10 9.96
C ALA A 63 -3.59 5.94 9.11
N GLY A 64 -4.91 5.86 9.36
CA GLY A 64 -5.93 6.58 8.58
C GLY A 64 -6.00 6.12 7.11
N LEU A 65 -5.74 4.84 6.85
CA LEU A 65 -5.75 4.26 5.50
C LEU A 65 -7.16 3.79 5.14
N GLU A 66 -7.63 4.19 3.97
CA GLU A 66 -8.92 3.77 3.44
C GLU A 66 -8.76 2.67 2.39
N MET A 67 -9.61 1.65 2.48
CA MET A 67 -9.67 0.60 1.47
C MET A 67 -10.38 1.09 0.21
N ALA A 68 -9.71 0.97 -0.93
CA ALA A 68 -10.24 1.21 -2.26
C ALA A 68 -10.25 -0.12 -3.05
N PRO A 69 -11.38 -0.85 -3.07
CA PRO A 69 -11.48 -2.14 -3.73
C PRO A 69 -11.16 -2.07 -5.22
N MET A 70 -10.43 -3.05 -5.74
CA MET A 70 -10.11 -3.13 -7.16
C MET A 70 -11.24 -3.82 -7.94
N PRO A 71 -11.91 -3.10 -8.86
CA PRO A 71 -12.88 -3.75 -9.73
C PRO A 71 -12.18 -4.73 -10.67
N ARG A 72 -12.89 -5.78 -11.08
CA ARG A 72 -12.39 -6.80 -12.04
C ARG A 72 -11.82 -6.20 -13.33
N ALA A 73 -12.39 -5.09 -13.80
CA ALA A 73 -11.90 -4.38 -14.98
C ALA A 73 -10.50 -3.79 -14.77
N ALA A 74 -10.22 -3.22 -13.58
CA ALA A 74 -8.90 -2.70 -13.24
C ALA A 74 -7.87 -3.83 -13.13
N LEU A 75 -8.24 -4.95 -12.49
CA LEU A 75 -7.39 -6.15 -12.41
C LEU A 75 -7.04 -6.71 -13.79
N PHE A 76 -8.02 -6.77 -14.70
CA PHE A 76 -7.78 -7.19 -16.08
C PHE A 76 -6.79 -6.28 -16.81
N LEU A 77 -6.96 -4.96 -16.66
CA LEU A 77 -6.06 -3.98 -17.26
C LEU A 77 -4.64 -4.06 -16.68
N ALA A 78 -4.52 -4.26 -15.36
CA ALA A 78 -3.23 -4.45 -14.69
C ALA A 78 -2.46 -5.62 -15.31
N GLY A 79 -3.11 -6.76 -15.58
CA GLY A 79 -2.48 -7.90 -16.26
C GLY A 79 -2.02 -7.59 -17.69
N LYS A 80 -2.76 -6.75 -18.43
CA LYS A 80 -2.34 -6.29 -19.78
C LYS A 80 -1.09 -5.41 -19.70
N VAL A 81 -1.10 -4.43 -18.80
CA VAL A 81 0.03 -3.51 -18.59
C VAL A 81 1.26 -4.27 -18.09
N PHE A 82 1.09 -5.21 -17.17
CA PHE A 82 2.18 -6.07 -16.70
C PHE A 82 2.83 -6.86 -17.84
N THR A 83 2.02 -7.46 -18.72
CA THR A 83 2.55 -8.17 -19.91
C THR A 83 3.34 -7.23 -20.81
N GLN A 84 2.87 -5.99 -20.99
CA GLN A 84 3.59 -4.99 -21.77
C GLN A 84 4.91 -4.59 -21.11
N TYR A 85 4.92 -4.35 -19.80
CA TYR A 85 6.12 -4.04 -19.01
C TYR A 85 7.20 -5.14 -19.16
N ARG A 86 6.80 -6.40 -19.06
CA ARG A 86 7.69 -7.55 -19.28
C ARG A 86 8.26 -7.59 -20.70
N ARG A 87 7.44 -7.27 -21.70
CA ARG A 87 7.88 -7.21 -23.11
C ARG A 87 8.83 -6.05 -23.39
N SER A 88 8.72 -4.95 -22.66
CA SER A 88 9.65 -3.82 -22.76
C SER A 88 10.95 -4.03 -21.96
N GLY A 89 11.21 -5.23 -21.44
CA GLY A 89 12.44 -5.56 -20.73
C GLY A 89 12.42 -5.27 -19.23
N GLY A 90 11.25 -4.96 -18.65
CA GLY A 90 11.09 -4.81 -17.22
C GLY A 90 11.29 -6.15 -16.49
N SER A 91 12.21 -6.19 -15.51
CA SER A 91 12.49 -7.36 -14.67
C SER A 91 11.67 -7.37 -13.40
#